data_AF-A0A3P8IYG6-F1
#
_entry.id   AF-A0A3P8IYG6-F1
#
_cell.length_a   1.000
_cell.length_b   1.000
_cell.length_c   1.000
_cell.angle_alpha   90.00
_cell.angle_beta   90.00
_cell.angle_gamma   90.00
#
_symmetry.space_group_name_H-M   'P 1'
#
loop_
_entity.id
_entity.type
_entity.pdbx_description
1 polymer ?
#
loop_
_entity_poly.entity_id
_entity_poly.type
_entity_poly.pdbx_seq_one_letter_code
_entity_poly.pdbx_strand_id
1 'polypeptide(L)'
;MMNEREYVLQNLDKLVVKPANESGGYGMLVGPHSTKKEQQLFAELIQANPRNYIAQPTLKLSTAPALIAKDYLEPRHLDLRPFILQSKETYVTTGGLTRVAMKKGSLVVNSSQGGGSKDTWIVESKR
;
A
#
# COMPACT_ATOMS: atom_id res chain seq x y z
N MET A 1 7.14 16.46 -25.23
CA MET A 1 6.28 15.84 -24.19
C MET A 1 7.04 14.64 -23.66
N MET A 2 7.34 14.61 -22.36
CA MET A 2 8.06 13.50 -21.74
C MET A 2 7.11 12.29 -21.65
N ASN A 3 7.56 11.13 -22.12
CA ASN A 3 6.77 9.91 -22.06
C ASN A 3 6.67 9.45 -20.59
N GLU A 4 5.50 8.96 -20.15
CA GLU A 4 5.26 8.52 -18.77
C GLU A 4 6.35 7.56 -18.25
N ARG A 5 6.82 6.66 -19.13
CA ARG A 5 7.92 5.74 -18.81
C ARG A 5 9.20 6.48 -18.41
N GLU A 6 9.56 7.52 -19.15
CA GLU A 6 10.78 8.30 -18.90
C GLU A 6 10.66 9.08 -17.59
N TYR A 7 9.48 9.63 -17.30
CA TYR A 7 9.20 10.25 -16.01
C TYR A 7 9.38 9.27 -14.85
N VAL A 8 8.85 8.05 -14.97
CA VAL A 8 8.98 7.02 -13.94
C VAL A 8 10.44 6.67 -13.70
N LEU A 9 11.22 6.39 -14.75
CA LEU A 9 12.63 6.00 -14.65
C LEU A 9 13.49 7.09 -13.99
N GLN A 10 13.20 8.37 -14.27
CA GLN A 10 13.92 9.50 -13.68
C GLN A 10 13.51 9.81 -12.23
N ASN A 11 12.40 9.26 -11.74
CA ASN A 11 11.83 9.57 -10.42
C ASN A 11 11.53 8.32 -9.57
N LEU A 12 12.21 7.19 -9.84
CA LEU A 12 11.99 5.93 -9.11
C LEU A 12 12.17 6.06 -7.59
N ASP A 13 13.00 7.01 -7.15
CA ASP A 13 13.23 7.32 -5.73
C ASP A 13 12.04 8.00 -5.03
N LYS A 14 11.04 8.47 -5.79
CA LYS A 14 9.87 9.21 -5.28
C LYS A 14 8.55 8.46 -5.52
N LEU A 15 8.60 7.34 -6.23
CA LEU A 15 7.42 6.61 -6.69
C LEU A 15 7.33 5.25 -6.02
N VAL A 16 6.11 4.72 -5.97
CA VAL A 16 5.87 3.30 -5.72
C VAL A 16 5.60 2.63 -7.06
N VAL A 17 6.40 1.62 -7.40
CA VAL A 17 6.21 0.84 -8.64
C VAL A 17 5.80 -0.58 -8.28
N LYS A 18 4.75 -1.09 -8.93
CA LYS A 18 4.25 -2.46 -8.73
C LYS A 18 3.80 -3.09 -10.05
N PRO A 19 3.76 -4.42 -10.15
CA PRO A 19 3.26 -5.09 -11.33
C PRO A 19 1.75 -4.84 -11.48
N ALA A 20 1.28 -4.73 -12.72
CA ALA A 20 -0.12 -4.45 -13.04
C ALA A 20 -1.03 -5.65 -12.72
N ASN A 21 -0.51 -6.88 -12.93
CA ASN A 21 -1.31 -8.11 -12.90
C ASN A 21 -1.07 -8.98 -11.65
N GLU A 22 -0.25 -8.55 -10.69
CA GLU A 22 0.07 -9.38 -9.52
C GLU A 22 -0.70 -8.97 -8.26
N SER A 23 -1.24 -9.98 -7.59
CA SER A 23 -1.97 -9.86 -6.32
C SER A 23 -1.05 -10.27 -5.18
N GLY A 24 -0.61 -9.33 -4.33
CA GLY A 24 0.07 -9.71 -3.07
C GLY A 24 1.23 -8.85 -2.58
N GLY A 25 1.57 -7.76 -3.26
CA GLY A 25 2.63 -6.86 -2.81
C GLY A 25 4.06 -7.43 -2.94
N TYR A 26 4.22 -8.60 -3.55
CA TYR A 26 5.50 -9.07 -4.07
C TYR A 26 5.87 -8.25 -5.32
N GLY A 27 7.17 -8.04 -5.55
CA GLY A 27 7.64 -7.30 -6.72
C GLY A 27 7.32 -5.81 -6.70
N MET A 28 7.19 -5.18 -5.53
CA MET A 28 6.95 -3.73 -5.38
C MET A 28 8.23 -2.98 -4.98
N LEU A 29 8.50 -1.85 -5.64
CA LEU A 29 9.51 -0.86 -5.25
C LEU A 29 8.84 0.27 -4.48
N VAL A 30 9.32 0.57 -3.27
CA VAL A 30 8.93 1.78 -2.53
C VAL A 30 10.10 2.77 -2.60
N GLY A 31 10.07 3.66 -3.59
CA GLY A 31 11.16 4.57 -3.94
C GLY A 31 11.88 5.21 -2.75
N PRO A 32 11.15 5.93 -1.86
CA PRO A 32 11.77 6.62 -0.73
C PRO A 32 12.44 5.71 0.31
N HIS A 33 12.11 4.42 0.32
CA HIS A 33 12.65 3.41 1.24
C HIS A 33 13.51 2.36 0.54
N SER A 34 13.78 2.54 -0.75
CA SER A 34 14.55 1.62 -1.57
C SER A 34 16.02 2.01 -1.67
N THR A 35 16.86 1.01 -1.91
CA THR A 35 18.27 1.19 -2.24
C THR A 35 18.46 1.53 -3.72
N LYS A 36 19.61 2.12 -4.06
CA LYS A 36 19.97 2.37 -5.46
C LYS A 36 20.04 1.11 -6.31
N LYS A 37 20.44 -0.02 -5.70
CA LYS A 37 20.48 -1.32 -6.36
C LYS A 37 19.08 -1.82 -6.73
N GLU A 38 18.11 -1.67 -5.84
CA GLU A 38 16.71 -2.01 -6.11
C GLU A 38 16.10 -1.09 -7.17
N GLN A 39 16.41 0.21 -7.14
CA GLN A 39 15.97 1.16 -8.17
C GLN A 39 16.51 0.77 -9.56
N GLN A 40 17.79 0.39 -9.66
CA GLN A 40 18.38 -0.07 -10.92
C GLN A 40 17.71 -1.35 -11.44
N LEU A 41 17.52 -2.34 -10.57
CA LEU A 41 16.82 -3.58 -10.92
C LEU A 41 15.42 -3.28 -11.46
N PHE A 42 14.65 -2.42 -10.81
CA PHE A 42 13.32 -2.03 -11.29
C PHE A 42 13.38 -1.23 -12.58
N ALA A 43 14.39 -0.39 -12.78
CA ALA A 43 14.56 0.32 -14.04
C ALA A 43 14.75 -0.66 -15.22
N GLU A 44 15.54 -1.72 -15.04
CA GLU A 44 15.73 -2.77 -16.05
C GLU A 44 14.43 -3.53 -16.33
N LEU A 45 13.70 -3.93 -15.27
CA LEU A 45 12.43 -4.64 -15.40
C LEU A 45 11.36 -3.81 -16.14
N ILE A 46 11.25 -2.52 -15.81
CA ILE A 46 10.32 -1.58 -16.47
C ILE A 46 10.71 -1.38 -17.94
N GLN A 47 12.01 -1.30 -18.24
CA GLN A 47 12.46 -1.16 -19.64
C GLN A 47 12.16 -2.42 -20.46
N ALA A 48 12.35 -3.60 -19.87
CA ALA A 48 12.08 -4.87 -20.52
C ALA A 48 10.59 -5.12 -20.79
N ASN A 49 9.71 -4.74 -19.86
CA ASN A 49 8.26 -4.93 -20.02
C ASN A 49 7.44 -3.79 -19.39
N PRO A 50 7.40 -2.60 -20.00
CA PRO A 50 6.82 -1.40 -19.39
C PRO A 50 5.31 -1.53 -19.12
N ARG A 51 4.59 -2.29 -19.95
CA ARG A 51 3.14 -2.50 -19.80
C ARG A 51 2.78 -3.33 -18.57
N ASN A 52 3.74 -4.07 -18.01
CA ASN A 52 3.51 -4.88 -16.83
C ASN A 52 3.65 -4.08 -15.53
N TYR A 53 3.99 -2.79 -15.57
CA TYR A 53 4.21 -1.98 -14.38
C TYR A 53 3.32 -0.76 -14.35
N ILE A 54 2.92 -0.40 -13.14
CA ILE A 54 2.29 0.89 -12.83
C ILE A 54 3.12 1.62 -11.78
N ALA A 55 3.15 2.93 -11.87
CA ALA A 55 3.81 3.80 -10.90
C ALA A 55 2.78 4.77 -10.31
N GLN A 56 2.89 5.00 -9.01
CA GLN A 56 2.07 5.96 -8.28
C GLN A 56 2.95 6.79 -7.34
N PRO A 57 2.60 8.05 -7.05
CA PRO A 57 3.26 8.82 -6.01
C PRO A 57 3.26 8.06 -4.68
N THR A 58 4.35 8.18 -3.90
CA THR A 58 4.36 7.59 -2.56
C THR A 58 3.35 8.30 -1.67
N LEU A 59 2.33 7.56 -1.22
CA LEU A 59 1.37 8.06 -0.25
C LEU A 59 1.92 7.87 1.17
N LYS A 60 1.75 8.89 2.00
CA LYS A 60 1.95 8.75 3.45
C LYS A 60 0.70 8.08 4.02
N LEU A 61 0.77 6.77 4.26
CA LEU A 61 -0.30 6.04 4.91
C LEU A 61 -0.52 6.59 6.32
N SER A 62 -1.79 6.73 6.72
CA SER A 62 -2.14 7.04 8.10
C SER A 62 -1.68 5.93 9.03
N THR A 63 -1.54 6.26 10.31
CA THR A 63 -1.18 5.30 11.35
C THR A 63 -2.24 5.27 12.45
N ALA A 64 -2.44 4.11 13.04
CA ALA A 64 -3.16 3.97 14.31
C ALA A 64 -2.31 3.19 15.33
N PRO A 65 -2.59 3.32 16.64
CA PRO A 65 -1.89 2.56 17.68
C PRO A 65 -2.06 1.05 17.49
N ALA A 66 -0.95 0.32 17.49
CA ALA A 66 -0.92 -1.14 17.53
C ALA A 66 -0.12 -1.61 18.74
N LEU A 67 -0.62 -2.64 19.43
CA LEU A 67 0.06 -3.28 20.55
C LEU A 67 1.12 -4.23 19.99
N ILE A 68 2.39 -3.91 20.21
CA ILE A 68 3.52 -4.64 19.63
C ILE A 68 4.15 -5.59 20.66
N ALA A 69 4.13 -5.19 21.92
CA ALA A 69 4.52 -6.00 23.05
C ALA A 69 3.61 -5.66 24.24
N LYS A 70 3.74 -6.43 25.32
CA LYS A 70 3.00 -6.17 26.57
C LYS A 70 3.19 -4.70 26.98
N ASP A 71 2.08 -3.99 27.14
CA ASP A 71 2.02 -2.58 27.55
C ASP A 71 2.80 -1.60 26.64
N TYR A 72 3.04 -1.99 25.37
CA TYR A 72 3.80 -1.18 24.41
C TYR A 72 3.03 -0.94 23.11
N LEU A 73 2.54 0.29 22.97
CA LEU A 73 1.86 0.79 21.78
C LEU A 73 2.82 1.57 20.88
N GLU A 74 2.79 1.28 19.59
CA GLU A 74 3.45 2.12 18.59
C GLU A 74 2.50 2.43 17.43
N PRO A 75 2.67 3.57 16.74
CA PRO A 75 1.97 3.83 15.50
C PRO A 75 2.37 2.80 14.45
N ARG A 76 1.37 2.24 13.76
CA ARG A 76 1.56 1.37 12.60
C ARG A 76 0.68 1.82 11.45
N HIS A 77 1.23 1.70 10.24
CA HIS A 77 0.48 1.96 9.03
C HIS A 77 -0.62 0.91 8.85
N LEU A 78 -1.75 1.37 8.33
CA LEU A 78 -2.92 0.54 8.09
C LEU A 78 -3.58 0.93 6.78
N ASP A 79 -4.36 0.00 6.25
CA ASP A 79 -5.34 0.31 5.22
C ASP A 79 -6.71 -0.26 5.58
N LEU A 80 -7.74 0.32 4.99
CA LEU A 80 -9.12 -0.06 5.18
C LEU A 80 -9.69 -0.54 3.86
N ARG A 81 -10.27 -1.74 3.87
CA ARG A 81 -11.03 -2.29 2.76
C ARG A 81 -12.51 -2.36 3.13
N PRO A 82 -13.31 -1.35 2.77
CA PRO A 82 -14.77 -1.44 2.86
C PRO A 82 -15.30 -2.36 1.76
N PHE A 83 -16.55 -2.80 1.90
CA PHE A 83 -17.24 -3.59 0.89
C PHE A 83 -18.46 -2.80 0.38
N ILE A 84 -18.56 -2.70 -0.95
CA ILE A 84 -19.70 -2.09 -1.62
C ILE A 84 -20.57 -3.22 -2.16
N LEU A 85 -21.85 -3.20 -1.81
CA LEU A 85 -22.86 -4.15 -2.27
C LEU A 85 -23.74 -3.47 -3.33
N GLN A 86 -23.97 -4.15 -4.44
CA GLN A 86 -24.79 -3.67 -5.55
C GLN A 86 -25.96 -4.63 -5.82
N SER A 87 -27.18 -4.11 -5.81
CA SER A 87 -28.36 -4.76 -6.34
C SER A 87 -29.24 -3.68 -7.01
N LYS A 88 -30.54 -3.62 -6.68
CA LYS A 88 -31.43 -2.50 -7.04
C LYS A 88 -30.86 -1.15 -6.58
N GLU A 89 -30.17 -1.16 -5.44
CA GLU A 89 -29.49 0.00 -4.86
C GLU A 89 -28.02 -0.33 -4.57
N THR A 90 -27.20 0.71 -4.49
CA THR A 90 -25.78 0.63 -4.10
C THR A 90 -25.66 1.00 -2.62
N TYR A 91 -24.98 0.17 -1.83
CA TYR A 91 -24.76 0.41 -0.41
C TYR A 91 -23.34 0.04 0.02
N VAL A 92 -22.76 0.83 0.94
CA VAL A 92 -21.44 0.58 1.54
C VAL A 92 -21.63 0.03 2.95
N THR A 93 -21.00 -1.10 3.26
CA THR A 93 -21.10 -1.73 4.58
C THR A 93 -20.62 -0.81 5.71
N THR A 94 -21.30 -0.81 6.85
CA THR A 94 -20.86 -0.15 8.10
C THR A 94 -19.73 -0.93 8.76
N GLY A 95 -18.57 -0.95 8.13
CA GLY A 95 -17.39 -1.68 8.56
C GLY A 95 -16.47 -2.00 7.39
N GLY A 96 -15.51 -2.88 7.64
CA GLY A 96 -14.56 -3.32 6.63
C GLY A 96 -13.39 -4.06 7.25
N LEU A 97 -12.53 -4.59 6.39
CA LEU A 97 -11.30 -5.22 6.81
C LEU A 97 -10.22 -4.13 6.98
N THR A 98 -9.84 -3.84 8.21
CA THR A 98 -8.63 -3.04 8.48
C THR A 98 -7.44 -3.96 8.62
N ARG A 99 -6.39 -3.71 7.81
CA ARG A 99 -5.12 -4.45 7.87
C ARG A 99 -4.03 -3.55 8.40
N VAL A 100 -3.11 -4.12 9.17
CA VAL A 100 -2.05 -3.38 9.86
C VAL A 100 -0.68 -3.95 9.51
N ALA A 101 0.25 -3.07 9.13
CA ALA A 101 1.64 -3.45 8.93
C ALA A 101 2.32 -3.64 10.30
N MET A 102 2.62 -4.88 10.71
CA MET A 102 3.13 -5.14 12.07
C MET A 102 4.60 -4.73 12.24
N LYS A 103 5.39 -4.81 11.16
CA LYS A 103 6.80 -4.40 11.15
C LYS A 103 6.91 -2.86 11.20
N LYS A 104 7.76 -2.35 12.11
CA LYS A 104 8.02 -0.92 12.28
C LYS A 104 8.47 -0.28 10.95
N GLY A 105 7.82 0.81 10.57
CA GLY A 105 8.09 1.55 9.32
C GLY A 105 7.66 0.85 8.03
N SER A 106 7.07 -0.35 8.11
CA SER A 106 6.58 -1.04 6.92
C SER A 106 5.27 -0.44 6.42
N LEU A 107 5.12 -0.33 5.10
CA LEU A 107 3.86 -0.03 4.43
C LEU A 107 3.13 -1.31 3.97
N VAL A 108 3.74 -2.48 4.18
CA VAL A 108 3.17 -3.76 3.76
C VAL A 108 2.21 -4.28 4.82
N VAL A 109 0.92 -4.26 4.48
CA VAL A 109 -0.18 -4.71 5.34
C VAL A 109 -0.69 -6.12 4.98
N ASN A 110 -0.09 -6.77 3.99
CA ASN A 110 -0.57 -8.07 3.51
C ASN A 110 -0.35 -9.18 4.56
N SER A 111 -1.37 -10.01 4.81
CA SER A 111 -1.34 -11.06 5.82
C SER A 111 -0.28 -12.13 5.51
N SER A 112 -0.04 -12.44 4.23
CA SER A 112 1.00 -13.38 3.80
C SER A 112 2.42 -12.94 4.16
N GLN A 113 2.62 -11.67 4.52
CA GLN A 113 3.91 -11.11 4.93
C GLN A 113 3.89 -10.59 6.39
N GLY A 114 3.05 -11.18 7.24
CA GLY A 114 2.97 -10.84 8.66
C GLY A 114 2.12 -9.60 8.97
N GLY A 115 1.23 -9.20 8.05
CA GLY A 115 0.21 -8.20 8.31
C GLY A 115 -0.83 -8.69 9.33
N GLY A 116 -1.17 -7.82 10.29
CA GLY A 116 -2.24 -8.05 11.25
C GLY A 116 -3.58 -7.50 10.75
N SER A 117 -4.64 -7.68 11.54
CA SER A 117 -5.94 -7.05 11.30
C SER A 117 -6.45 -6.34 12.55
N LYS A 118 -7.35 -5.37 12.34
CA LYS A 118 -8.09 -4.67 13.39
C LYS A 118 -9.56 -4.64 13.03
N ASP A 119 -10.40 -4.58 14.05
CA ASP A 119 -11.80 -4.27 13.87
C ASP A 119 -11.98 -2.81 13.43
N THR A 120 -13.01 -2.54 12.61
CA THR A 120 -13.29 -1.21 12.06
C THR A 120 -14.63 -0.72 12.58
N TRP A 121 -14.59 0.23 13.51
CA TRP A 121 -15.80 0.80 14.08
C TRP A 121 -16.23 2.05 13.33
N ILE A 122 -17.41 1.97 12.70
CA ILE A 122 -18.08 3.14 12.12
C ILE A 122 -19.06 3.65 13.16
N VAL A 123 -18.76 4.81 13.73
CA VAL A 123 -19.59 5.43 14.77
C VAL A 123 -20.45 6.53 14.18
N GLU A 124 -21.71 6.58 14.59
CA GLU A 124 -22.59 7.69 14.25
C GLU A 124 -22.10 8.93 15.02
N SER A 125 -21.88 10.03 14.28
CA SER A 125 -21.56 11.30 14.92
C SER A 125 -22.85 11.86 15.50
N LYS A 126 -22.93 12.09 16.82
CA LYS A 126 -24.01 12.90 17.38
C LYS A 126 -23.96 14.27 16.70
N ARG A 127 -24.98 14.59 15.91
CA ARG A 127 -25.21 15.95 15.39
C ARG A 127 -25.59 16.89 16.51
#